data_AF-A0A961E8W3-F1
#
_entry.id   AF-A0A961E8W3-F1
#
_cell.length_a   1.000
_cell.length_b   1.000
_cell.length_c   1.000
_cell.angle_alpha   90.00
_cell.angle_beta   90.00
_cell.angle_gamma   90.00
#
_symmetry.space_group_name_H-M   'P 1'
#
loop_
_entity.id
_entity.type
_entity.pdbx_description
1 polymer ?
#
loop_
_entity_poly.entity_id
_entity_poly.type
_entity_poly.pdbx_seq_one_letter_code
_entity_poly.pdbx_strand_id
1 'polypeptide(L)'
;MTSNDPIGQGGGQWVAPGSAPDANVVPPAGWSAAPDQASAYPAPPPAPGYPSPGYPGPGWGNLNPMLMHKPGIVPLRPLGAGDILSVTFAAIRGAPRVYFGLVLLMQVATVLLCAVIGLVVVAIAYGSDFENSLAELLIAVGAGGFVLVSSAASGICAGILAYPLNQQAVGRRPGIGETWRMTRRRIPAFLGAFFLIAVGSVALLVPAFAMLAGAIAAQTPALAIAAVVVALTTLVPMVWLAVRVSLTLPALFTENLGPVAALRRSWTLTDGLFWRTLGNLMLMYVIVTVIQSVIQFGFQMISVAVILADSGSESTGAMLASMSIYLLGTIVAIILTQPFMAVVTAVLHLDSRTRKDGFDLDLGEVAAEVAAGQHTGGWPPLSRHSRPGVPYGQPQTPYGQTQVPYGQTQMPYGQTQVPYGQTQMPYGQTQMPYGQAPSPYGQPQYGQPGPYPGQYPPYQQP
;
A
#
# COMPACT_ATOMS: atom_id res chain seq x y z
N MET A 1 -16.93 8.77 -67.18
CA MET A 1 -17.97 7.74 -67.35
C MET A 1 -17.79 6.76 -66.19
N THR A 2 -18.62 6.93 -65.14
CA THR A 2 -19.54 5.89 -64.59
C THR A 2 -18.80 4.67 -64.02
N SER A 3 -18.92 4.21 -62.77
CA SER A 3 -19.95 4.30 -61.73
C SER A 3 -19.45 3.57 -60.46
N ASN A 4 -19.93 3.99 -59.27
CA ASN A 4 -20.39 3.20 -58.08
C ASN A 4 -19.55 2.01 -57.54
N ASP A 5 -19.36 1.75 -56.24
CA ASP A 5 -19.83 2.28 -54.95
C ASP A 5 -18.86 1.77 -53.83
N PRO A 6 -18.87 2.34 -52.60
CA PRO A 6 -17.90 2.07 -51.54
C PRO A 6 -18.40 1.10 -50.44
N ILE A 7 -17.48 0.35 -49.80
CA ILE A 7 -17.76 -0.44 -48.60
C ILE A 7 -17.10 0.21 -47.37
N GLY A 8 -17.97 0.77 -46.51
CA GLY A 8 -17.91 0.68 -45.04
C GLY A 8 -16.66 1.11 -44.29
N GLN A 9 -16.57 2.41 -43.93
CA GLN A 9 -15.84 2.84 -42.74
C GLN A 9 -16.84 3.23 -41.64
N GLY A 10 -17.01 2.32 -40.67
CA GLY A 10 -17.67 2.61 -39.40
C GLY A 10 -16.77 3.42 -38.49
N GLY A 11 -16.70 4.73 -38.72
CA GLY A 11 -16.01 5.69 -37.84
C GLY A 11 -16.92 6.14 -36.71
N GLY A 12 -17.02 5.35 -35.63
CA GLY A 12 -17.63 5.81 -34.38
C GLY A 12 -16.77 6.90 -33.74
N GLN A 13 -17.23 8.15 -33.80
CA GLN A 13 -16.63 9.28 -33.07
C GLN A 13 -16.68 9.01 -31.56
N TRP A 14 -15.50 8.99 -30.94
CA TRP A 14 -15.34 8.80 -29.51
C TRP A 14 -15.62 10.13 -28.78
N VAL A 15 -16.54 10.12 -27.80
CA VAL A 15 -16.88 11.28 -26.94
C VAL A 15 -16.34 11.04 -25.54
N ALA A 16 -15.62 12.01 -24.99
CA ALA A 16 -14.97 11.90 -23.68
C ALA A 16 -15.96 11.99 -22.50
N PRO A 17 -15.75 11.23 -21.41
CA PRO A 17 -16.64 11.28 -20.25
C PRO A 17 -16.41 12.58 -19.46
N GLY A 18 -17.37 13.51 -19.56
CA GLY A 18 -17.38 14.75 -18.78
C GLY A 18 -18.05 15.98 -19.41
N SER A 19 -18.52 15.92 -20.67
CA SER A 19 -19.22 17.06 -21.30
C SER A 19 -20.73 17.00 -21.08
N ALA A 20 -21.29 18.03 -20.44
CA ALA A 20 -22.74 18.24 -20.34
C ALA A 20 -23.33 18.56 -21.73
N PRO A 21 -24.51 18.04 -22.10
CA PRO A 21 -25.14 18.38 -23.37
C PRO A 21 -25.80 19.75 -23.32
N ASP A 22 -25.38 20.65 -24.21
CA ASP A 22 -26.07 21.92 -24.48
C ASP A 22 -27.45 21.64 -25.10
N ALA A 23 -28.49 22.11 -24.42
CA ALA A 23 -29.84 22.16 -24.96
C ALA A 23 -29.93 23.32 -25.95
N ASN A 24 -29.80 23.05 -27.26
CA ASN A 24 -30.44 23.77 -28.39
C ASN A 24 -29.83 23.39 -29.75
N VAL A 25 -30.10 22.18 -30.24
CA VAL A 25 -29.91 21.88 -31.68
C VAL A 25 -31.16 21.21 -32.23
N VAL A 26 -31.89 21.97 -33.04
CA VAL A 26 -33.04 21.53 -33.84
C VAL A 26 -32.52 20.86 -35.12
N PRO A 27 -32.98 19.65 -35.50
CA PRO A 27 -32.62 19.06 -36.79
C PRO A 27 -33.43 19.70 -37.95
N PRO A 28 -32.84 19.90 -39.15
CA PRO A 28 -33.55 20.48 -40.28
C PRO A 28 -34.54 19.49 -40.92
N ALA A 29 -35.71 20.00 -41.28
CA ALA A 29 -36.81 19.28 -41.91
C ALA A 29 -36.70 19.29 -43.45
N GLY A 30 -37.08 18.17 -44.09
CA GLY A 30 -37.25 18.10 -45.54
C GLY A 30 -37.82 16.75 -46.01
N TRP A 31 -39.12 16.76 -46.33
CA TRP A 31 -39.90 15.82 -47.17
C TRP A 31 -40.37 14.49 -46.53
N SER A 32 -41.65 14.12 -46.48
CA SER A 32 -42.98 14.77 -46.49
C SER A 32 -44.04 13.63 -46.41
N ALA A 33 -45.17 13.89 -45.76
CA ALA A 33 -46.25 12.96 -45.43
C ALA A 33 -47.26 12.68 -46.57
N ALA A 34 -48.04 11.58 -46.44
CA ALA A 34 -49.51 11.46 -46.65
C ALA A 34 -49.95 9.96 -46.68
N PRO A 35 -51.24 9.61 -46.52
CA PRO A 35 -52.22 10.03 -45.51
C PRO A 35 -52.98 8.84 -44.85
N ASP A 36 -53.72 9.14 -43.79
CA ASP A 36 -54.59 8.25 -43.01
C ASP A 36 -55.85 7.76 -43.75
N GLN A 37 -56.23 6.49 -43.52
CA GLN A 37 -57.64 6.05 -43.50
C GLN A 37 -57.90 5.06 -42.36
N ALA A 38 -59.05 5.27 -41.73
CA ALA A 38 -59.52 4.80 -40.44
C ALA A 38 -59.70 3.28 -40.27
N SER A 39 -59.51 2.80 -39.03
CA SER A 39 -60.26 1.67 -38.46
C SER A 39 -60.36 1.87 -36.94
N ALA A 40 -61.59 2.12 -36.46
CA ALA A 40 -61.91 2.36 -35.07
C ALA A 40 -61.91 1.06 -34.25
N TYR A 41 -61.18 1.03 -33.14
CA TYR A 41 -61.42 0.12 -32.00
C TYR A 41 -61.18 0.90 -30.69
N PRO A 42 -62.07 0.81 -29.68
CA PRO A 42 -61.87 1.49 -28.40
C PRO A 42 -60.81 0.79 -27.55
N ALA A 43 -60.06 1.58 -26.78
CA ALA A 43 -58.97 1.12 -25.91
C ALA A 43 -59.44 0.14 -24.82
N PRO A 44 -58.65 -0.89 -24.47
CA PRO A 44 -58.96 -1.76 -23.34
C PRO A 44 -58.73 -1.04 -21.99
N PRO A 45 -59.58 -1.28 -20.97
CA PRO A 45 -59.45 -0.63 -19.67
C PRO A 45 -58.21 -1.11 -18.89
N PRO A 46 -57.63 -0.28 -18.00
CA PRO A 46 -56.45 -0.65 -17.21
C PRO A 46 -56.77 -1.77 -16.22
N ALA A 47 -55.93 -2.81 -16.21
CA ALA A 47 -56.07 -3.95 -15.30
C ALA A 47 -55.77 -3.56 -13.84
N PRO A 48 -56.54 -4.04 -12.84
CA PRO A 48 -56.26 -3.78 -11.43
C PRO A 48 -54.96 -4.43 -10.97
N GLY A 49 -54.07 -3.66 -10.35
CA GLY A 49 -52.82 -4.15 -9.76
C GLY A 49 -53.09 -5.03 -8.54
N TYR A 50 -52.56 -6.26 -8.56
CA TYR A 50 -52.51 -7.13 -7.39
C TYR A 50 -51.32 -6.74 -6.49
N PRO A 51 -51.49 -6.65 -5.15
CA PRO A 51 -50.37 -6.42 -4.24
C PRO A 51 -49.53 -7.69 -4.08
N SER A 52 -48.22 -7.56 -4.27
CA SER A 52 -47.26 -8.66 -4.04
C SER A 52 -46.95 -8.78 -2.53
N PRO A 53 -46.97 -9.97 -1.90
CA PRO A 53 -46.74 -10.13 -0.46
C PRO A 53 -45.27 -9.89 -0.08
N GLY A 54 -45.03 -8.90 0.80
CA GLY A 54 -43.71 -8.62 1.36
C GLY A 54 -43.30 -9.66 2.40
N TYR A 55 -42.17 -10.32 2.17
CA TYR A 55 -41.42 -11.04 3.22
C TYR A 55 -40.56 -10.04 4.01
N PRO A 56 -40.63 -9.97 5.35
CA PRO A 56 -39.76 -9.12 6.14
C PRO A 56 -38.39 -9.80 6.32
N GLY A 57 -37.40 -9.37 5.54
CA GLY A 57 -36.00 -9.69 5.79
C GLY A 57 -35.40 -8.77 6.88
N PRO A 58 -34.45 -9.24 7.71
CA PRO A 58 -33.84 -8.43 8.76
C PRO A 58 -33.17 -7.18 8.17
N GLY A 59 -33.68 -6.01 8.55
CA GLY A 59 -33.31 -4.71 7.99
C GLY A 59 -31.87 -4.31 8.31
N TRP A 60 -30.97 -4.58 7.36
CA TRP A 60 -29.68 -3.88 7.19
C TRP A 60 -29.77 -2.85 6.05
N GLY A 61 -30.88 -2.12 5.98
CA GLY A 61 -31.19 -1.24 4.85
C GLY A 61 -31.79 0.07 5.29
N ASN A 62 -30.99 0.93 5.93
CA ASN A 62 -31.03 2.41 5.86
C ASN A 62 -30.15 3.03 6.95
N LEU A 63 -28.85 2.75 6.91
CA LEU A 63 -27.90 3.72 7.44
C LEU A 63 -27.75 4.80 6.38
N ASN A 64 -28.24 6.01 6.69
CA ASN A 64 -28.07 7.20 5.85
C ASN A 64 -26.63 7.28 5.29
N PRO A 65 -26.42 7.51 3.98
CA PRO A 65 -25.09 7.57 3.36
C PRO A 65 -24.27 8.83 3.73
N MET A 66 -24.66 9.57 4.77
CA MET A 66 -24.05 10.85 5.14
C MET A 66 -23.14 10.74 6.36
N LEU A 67 -22.04 9.96 6.33
CA LEU A 67 -20.83 10.19 7.16
C LEU A 67 -19.76 9.08 7.10
N MET A 68 -19.92 7.99 6.33
CA MET A 68 -18.78 7.11 6.05
C MET A 68 -17.96 7.71 4.90
N HIS A 69 -17.27 8.82 5.18
CA HIS A 69 -16.35 9.46 4.25
C HIS A 69 -15.25 8.43 3.94
N LYS A 70 -15.31 7.77 2.77
CA LYS A 70 -14.28 6.80 2.35
C LYS A 70 -12.99 7.57 2.17
N PRO A 71 -12.06 7.52 3.13
CA PRO A 71 -10.95 8.41 3.05
C PRO A 71 -9.83 7.68 2.34
N GLY A 72 -9.44 8.20 1.19
CA GLY A 72 -8.33 7.66 0.42
C GLY A 72 -8.59 6.32 -0.28
N ILE A 73 -7.48 5.77 -0.79
CA ILE A 73 -7.48 4.66 -1.75
C ILE A 73 -7.51 3.28 -1.09
N VAL A 74 -7.32 3.19 0.22
CA VAL A 74 -7.21 1.93 0.96
C VAL A 74 -8.55 1.63 1.64
N PRO A 75 -9.16 0.45 1.40
CA PRO A 75 -10.38 0.10 2.11
C PRO A 75 -10.06 -0.20 3.59
N LEU A 76 -10.95 0.24 4.50
CA LEU A 76 -10.86 0.02 5.94
C LEU A 76 -11.25 -1.42 6.32
N ARG A 77 -10.57 -2.40 5.73
CA ARG A 77 -10.75 -3.83 6.00
C ARG A 77 -9.46 -4.61 5.72
N PRO A 78 -9.31 -5.82 6.27
CA PRO A 78 -8.19 -6.69 5.92
C PRO A 78 -8.18 -7.00 4.42
N LEU A 79 -7.04 -6.82 3.75
CA LEU A 79 -6.96 -6.83 2.28
C LEU A 79 -6.86 -8.25 1.71
N GLY A 80 -7.53 -8.53 0.59
CA GLY A 80 -7.24 -9.70 -0.25
C GLY A 80 -6.07 -9.45 -1.23
N ALA A 81 -5.61 -10.49 -1.92
CA ALA A 81 -4.58 -10.34 -2.97
C ALA A 81 -5.04 -9.41 -4.11
N GLY A 82 -6.31 -9.51 -4.51
CA GLY A 82 -6.91 -8.62 -5.52
C GLY A 82 -7.08 -7.18 -5.03
N ASP A 83 -7.35 -6.97 -3.73
CA ASP A 83 -7.40 -5.63 -3.15
C ASP A 83 -6.01 -5.00 -3.16
N ILE A 84 -4.94 -5.76 -2.86
CA ILE A 84 -3.55 -5.27 -2.90
C ILE A 84 -3.20 -4.76 -4.30
N LEU A 85 -3.54 -5.51 -5.35
CA LEU A 85 -3.35 -5.07 -6.74
C LEU A 85 -4.14 -3.78 -7.03
N SER A 86 -5.42 -3.77 -6.66
CA SER A 86 -6.32 -2.63 -6.92
C SER A 86 -5.82 -1.35 -6.23
N VAL A 87 -5.41 -1.45 -4.96
CA VAL A 87 -4.82 -0.35 -4.19
C VAL A 87 -3.50 0.09 -4.82
N THR A 88 -2.65 -0.86 -5.23
CA THR A 88 -1.36 -0.55 -5.87
C THR A 88 -1.56 0.24 -7.17
N PHE A 89 -2.47 -0.19 -8.04
CA PHE A 89 -2.80 0.53 -9.26
C PHE A 89 -3.46 1.89 -8.98
N ALA A 90 -4.33 1.98 -7.98
CA ALA A 90 -4.94 3.24 -7.57
C ALA A 90 -3.91 4.25 -7.05
N ALA A 91 -2.92 3.78 -6.28
CA ALA A 91 -1.82 4.61 -5.78
C ALA A 91 -1.00 5.20 -6.92
N ILE A 92 -0.53 4.34 -7.83
CA ILE A 92 0.29 4.74 -8.97
C ILE A 92 -0.48 5.70 -9.89
N ARG A 93 -1.76 5.41 -10.20
CA ARG A 93 -2.61 6.29 -11.01
C ARG A 93 -2.95 7.61 -10.31
N GLY A 94 -3.01 7.62 -8.98
CA GLY A 94 -3.30 8.81 -8.19
C GLY A 94 -2.16 9.84 -8.18
N ALA A 95 -0.90 9.42 -8.38
CA ALA A 95 0.27 10.31 -8.39
C ALA A 95 1.43 9.78 -9.26
N PRO A 96 1.23 9.58 -10.58
CA PRO A 96 2.23 8.91 -11.44
C PRO A 96 3.57 9.65 -11.48
N ARG A 97 3.53 10.99 -11.45
CA ARG A 97 4.73 11.84 -11.43
C ARG A 97 5.59 11.58 -10.19
N VAL A 98 4.99 11.24 -9.05
CA VAL A 98 5.74 10.99 -7.80
C VAL A 98 6.41 9.63 -7.88
N TYR A 99 5.66 8.58 -8.20
CA TYR A 99 6.15 7.21 -8.26
C TYR A 99 7.22 7.02 -9.35
N PHE A 100 6.92 7.38 -10.59
CA PHE A 100 7.87 7.22 -11.69
C PHE A 100 8.96 8.29 -11.70
N GLY A 101 8.64 9.53 -11.32
CA GLY A 101 9.63 10.62 -11.30
C GLY A 101 10.72 10.40 -10.25
N LEU A 102 10.36 9.98 -9.03
CA LEU A 102 11.35 9.67 -8.00
C LEU A 102 12.21 8.46 -8.38
N VAL A 103 11.60 7.39 -8.92
CA VAL A 103 12.35 6.21 -9.36
C VAL A 103 13.27 6.56 -10.53
N LEU A 104 12.81 7.32 -11.52
CA LEU A 104 13.64 7.78 -12.62
C LEU A 104 14.84 8.60 -12.13
N LEU A 105 14.61 9.60 -11.27
CA LEU A 105 15.68 10.43 -10.72
C LEU A 105 16.71 9.61 -9.94
N MET A 106 16.24 8.69 -9.11
CA MET A 106 17.12 7.82 -8.33
C MET A 106 17.85 6.81 -9.20
N GLN A 107 17.21 6.25 -10.23
CA GLN A 107 17.86 5.32 -11.13
C GLN A 107 18.92 6.00 -11.99
N VAL A 108 18.65 7.20 -12.50
CA VAL A 108 19.67 7.99 -13.20
C VAL A 108 20.85 8.29 -12.27
N ALA A 109 20.60 8.71 -11.04
CA ALA A 109 21.66 8.95 -10.05
C ALA A 109 22.46 7.67 -9.73
N THR A 110 21.78 6.53 -9.61
CA THR A 110 22.40 5.22 -9.32
C THR A 110 23.27 4.76 -10.48
N VAL A 111 22.77 4.88 -11.72
CA VAL A 111 23.53 4.53 -12.92
C VAL A 111 24.76 5.41 -13.07
N LEU A 112 24.63 6.72 -12.87
CA LEU A 112 25.77 7.65 -12.87
C LEU A 112 26.80 7.29 -11.79
N LEU A 113 26.35 7.06 -10.55
CA LEU A 113 27.23 6.67 -9.45
C LEU A 113 27.96 5.37 -9.76
N CYS A 114 27.24 4.37 -10.26
CA CYS A 114 27.80 3.06 -10.59
C CYS A 114 28.75 3.14 -11.80
N ALA A 115 28.47 3.98 -12.79
CA ALA A 115 29.36 4.21 -13.93
C ALA A 115 30.68 4.85 -13.47
N VAL A 116 30.63 5.82 -12.56
CA VAL A 116 31.83 6.43 -11.96
C VAL A 116 32.63 5.40 -11.17
N ILE A 117 31.97 4.61 -10.31
CA ILE A 117 32.63 3.55 -9.54
C ILE A 117 33.28 2.53 -10.49
N GLY A 118 32.55 2.08 -11.51
CA GLY A 118 33.06 1.14 -12.49
C GLY A 118 34.27 1.68 -13.24
N LEU A 119 34.23 2.94 -13.69
CA LEU A 119 35.35 3.60 -14.35
C LEU A 119 36.57 3.66 -13.42
N VAL A 120 36.39 4.05 -12.16
CA VAL A 120 37.48 4.10 -11.17
C VAL A 120 38.07 2.71 -10.93
N VAL A 121 37.25 1.67 -10.77
CA VAL A 121 37.71 0.30 -10.57
C VAL A 121 38.53 -0.18 -11.77
N VAL A 122 38.04 0.05 -12.99
CA VAL A 122 38.74 -0.32 -14.23
C VAL A 122 40.05 0.48 -14.38
N ALA A 123 40.02 1.79 -14.16
CA ALA A 123 41.19 2.64 -14.27
C ALA A 123 42.29 2.23 -13.27
N ILE A 124 41.91 1.85 -12.05
CA ILE A 124 42.85 1.32 -11.07
C ILE A 124 43.34 -0.05 -11.52
N ALA A 125 42.45 -1.00 -11.83
CA ALA A 125 42.81 -2.38 -12.15
C ALA A 125 43.75 -2.50 -13.37
N TYR A 126 43.55 -1.69 -14.40
CA TYR A 126 44.33 -1.73 -15.64
C TYR A 126 45.41 -0.63 -15.74
N GLY A 127 45.36 0.40 -14.89
CA GLY A 127 46.31 1.51 -14.90
C GLY A 127 47.48 1.34 -13.92
N SER A 128 47.43 0.34 -13.05
CA SER A 128 48.50 0.02 -12.09
C SER A 128 49.24 -1.26 -12.49
N ASP A 129 50.52 -1.36 -12.11
CA ASP A 129 51.34 -2.58 -12.22
C ASP A 129 50.93 -3.65 -11.18
N PHE A 130 49.64 -3.89 -10.97
CA PHE A 130 49.19 -4.97 -10.12
C PHE A 130 49.53 -6.31 -10.75
N GLU A 131 49.90 -7.28 -9.91
CA GLU A 131 49.86 -8.68 -10.31
C GLU A 131 48.44 -9.03 -10.77
N ASN A 132 48.31 -9.81 -11.85
CA ASN A 132 47.02 -10.15 -12.46
C ASN A 132 45.99 -10.68 -11.43
N SER A 133 46.44 -11.41 -10.41
CA SER A 133 45.58 -11.91 -9.33
C SER A 133 44.94 -10.79 -8.47
N LEU A 134 45.67 -9.72 -8.19
CA LEU A 134 45.15 -8.58 -7.42
C LEU A 134 44.19 -7.74 -8.26
N ALA A 135 44.45 -7.58 -9.55
CA ALA A 135 43.53 -6.91 -10.48
C ALA A 135 42.21 -7.69 -10.63
N GLU A 136 42.26 -9.01 -10.76
CA GLU A 136 41.07 -9.89 -10.78
C GLU A 136 40.25 -9.77 -9.49
N LEU A 137 40.91 -9.79 -8.32
CA LEU A 137 40.25 -9.61 -7.03
C LEU A 137 39.60 -8.22 -6.92
N LEU A 138 40.27 -7.16 -7.38
CA LEU A 138 39.74 -5.80 -7.34
C LEU A 138 38.49 -5.66 -8.23
N ILE A 139 38.49 -6.26 -9.42
CA ILE A 139 37.34 -6.27 -10.32
C ILE A 139 36.18 -7.04 -9.68
N ALA A 140 36.44 -8.19 -9.07
CA ALA A 140 35.42 -8.98 -8.37
C ALA A 140 34.81 -8.22 -7.18
N VAL A 141 35.64 -7.57 -6.35
CA VAL A 141 35.19 -6.71 -5.25
C VAL A 141 34.42 -5.50 -5.77
N GLY A 142 34.87 -4.90 -6.86
CA GLY A 142 34.20 -3.78 -7.53
C GLY A 142 32.81 -4.16 -8.06
N ALA A 143 32.67 -5.34 -8.67
CA ALA A 143 31.39 -5.87 -9.10
C ALA A 143 30.45 -6.17 -7.93
N GLY A 144 30.97 -6.74 -6.83
CA GLY A 144 30.22 -6.92 -5.59
C GLY A 144 29.74 -5.60 -4.99
N GLY A 145 30.62 -4.58 -4.97
CA GLY A 145 30.29 -3.22 -4.54
C GLY A 145 29.23 -2.57 -5.42
N PHE A 146 29.30 -2.73 -6.74
CA PHE A 146 28.30 -2.27 -7.70
C PHE A 146 26.90 -2.83 -7.38
N VAL A 147 26.82 -4.14 -7.13
CA VAL A 147 25.55 -4.81 -6.79
C VAL A 147 25.00 -4.29 -5.46
N LEU A 148 25.86 -4.11 -4.46
CA LEU A 148 25.46 -3.58 -3.16
C LEU A 148 24.94 -2.13 -3.26
N VAL A 149 25.62 -1.26 -4.00
CA VAL A 149 25.22 0.13 -4.21
C VAL A 149 23.88 0.20 -4.95
N SER A 150 23.72 -0.57 -6.03
CA SER A 150 22.47 -0.65 -6.80
C SER A 150 21.30 -1.17 -5.97
N SER A 151 21.55 -2.16 -5.11
CA SER A 151 20.56 -2.72 -4.20
C SER A 151 20.16 -1.72 -3.12
N ALA A 152 21.14 -0.99 -2.56
CA ALA A 152 20.89 0.05 -1.57
C ALA A 152 20.03 1.17 -2.16
N ALA A 153 20.36 1.66 -3.37
CA ALA A 153 19.57 2.68 -4.04
C ALA A 153 18.13 2.22 -4.33
N SER A 154 17.96 0.99 -4.80
CA SER A 154 16.63 0.39 -5.01
C SER A 154 15.83 0.31 -3.70
N GLY A 155 16.47 -0.07 -2.59
CA GLY A 155 15.85 -0.09 -1.27
C GLY A 155 15.48 1.31 -0.75
N ILE A 156 16.33 2.32 -0.97
CA ILE A 156 16.02 3.72 -0.63
C ILE A 156 14.76 4.16 -1.38
N CYS A 157 14.70 3.91 -2.68
CA CYS A 157 13.52 4.22 -3.48
C CYS A 157 12.28 3.54 -2.93
N ALA A 158 12.36 2.24 -2.64
CA ALA A 158 11.24 1.47 -2.13
C ALA A 158 10.71 2.05 -0.79
N GLY A 159 11.62 2.42 0.11
CA GLY A 159 11.27 3.07 1.38
C GLY A 159 10.66 4.45 1.22
N ILE A 160 11.22 5.29 0.34
CA ILE A 160 10.69 6.64 0.06
C ILE A 160 9.26 6.57 -0.48
N LEU A 161 8.97 5.61 -1.36
CA LEU A 161 7.65 5.43 -1.97
C LEU A 161 6.57 4.91 -1.00
N ALA A 162 6.93 4.48 0.21
CA ALA A 162 5.96 4.14 1.25
C ALA A 162 5.22 5.39 1.80
N TYR A 163 5.87 6.56 1.81
CA TYR A 163 5.26 7.82 2.26
C TYR A 163 4.06 8.26 1.40
N PRO A 164 4.19 8.39 0.06
CA PRO A 164 3.06 8.83 -0.77
C PRO A 164 1.88 7.88 -0.71
N LEU A 165 2.10 6.58 -0.55
CA LEU A 165 1.02 5.62 -0.35
C LEU A 165 0.22 5.94 0.92
N ASN A 166 0.89 6.22 2.04
CA ASN A 166 0.20 6.57 3.29
C ASN A 166 -0.60 7.87 3.16
N GLN A 167 -0.05 8.89 2.49
CA GLN A 167 -0.80 10.12 2.25
C GLN A 167 -2.04 9.85 1.39
N GLN A 168 -1.91 9.01 0.36
CA GLN A 168 -3.04 8.61 -0.49
C GLN A 168 -4.07 7.73 0.24
N ALA A 169 -3.64 6.95 1.23
CA ALA A 169 -4.54 6.17 2.09
C ALA A 169 -5.46 7.07 2.92
N VAL A 170 -5.05 8.32 3.19
CA VAL A 170 -5.85 9.33 3.91
C VAL A 170 -6.49 10.33 2.94
N GLY A 171 -6.36 10.12 1.62
CA GLY A 171 -6.98 10.97 0.59
C GLY A 171 -6.12 12.14 0.09
N ARG A 172 -4.89 12.29 0.58
CA ARG A 172 -3.95 13.34 0.12
C ARG A 172 -3.10 12.88 -1.05
N ARG A 173 -2.64 13.85 -1.86
CA ARG A 173 -1.74 13.61 -2.99
C ARG A 173 -0.46 14.43 -2.80
N PRO A 174 0.61 13.85 -2.25
CA PRO A 174 1.84 14.59 -1.97
C PRO A 174 2.63 14.86 -3.25
N GLY A 175 3.45 15.91 -3.25
CA GLY A 175 4.38 16.22 -4.34
C GLY A 175 5.73 15.49 -4.22
N ILE A 176 6.54 15.51 -5.29
CA ILE A 176 7.91 14.95 -5.31
C ILE A 176 8.78 15.63 -4.24
N GLY A 177 8.80 16.97 -4.21
CA GLY A 177 9.62 17.73 -3.28
C GLY A 177 9.16 17.63 -1.82
N GLU A 178 7.87 17.40 -1.58
CA GLU A 178 7.36 17.08 -0.24
C GLU A 178 7.84 15.69 0.21
N THR A 179 7.66 14.69 -0.66
CA THR A 179 8.06 13.30 -0.39
C THR A 179 9.56 13.20 -0.08
N TRP A 180 10.42 13.85 -0.88
CA TRP A 180 11.86 13.87 -0.63
C TRP A 180 12.23 14.57 0.68
N ARG A 181 11.65 15.74 0.97
CA ARG A 181 11.97 16.50 2.19
C ARG A 181 11.61 15.71 3.46
N MET A 182 10.48 15.00 3.45
CA MET A 182 10.03 14.20 4.59
C MET A 182 10.85 12.93 4.80
N THR A 183 11.33 12.32 3.71
CA THR A 183 11.99 10.99 3.78
C THR A 183 13.52 11.05 3.82
N ARG A 184 14.17 12.08 3.27
CA ARG A 184 15.65 12.15 3.16
C ARG A 184 16.39 12.01 4.48
N ARG A 185 15.82 12.49 5.60
CA ARG A 185 16.43 12.39 6.94
C ARG A 185 16.51 10.96 7.45
N ARG A 186 15.80 10.02 6.82
CA ARG A 186 15.76 8.60 7.18
C ARG A 186 16.73 7.74 6.38
N ILE A 187 17.39 8.28 5.35
CA ILE A 187 18.38 7.54 4.53
C ILE A 187 19.49 6.92 5.40
N PRO A 188 20.07 7.59 6.41
CA PRO A 188 21.10 6.95 7.25
C PRO A 188 20.56 5.76 8.06
N ALA A 189 19.33 5.87 8.57
CA ALA A 189 18.68 4.75 9.27
C ALA A 189 18.41 3.58 8.32
N PHE A 190 17.99 3.87 7.08
CA PHE A 190 17.88 2.87 6.02
C PHE A 190 19.22 2.18 5.78
N LEU A 191 20.32 2.92 5.63
CA LEU A 191 21.65 2.34 5.37
C LEU A 191 22.08 1.41 6.51
N GLY A 192 21.78 1.77 7.77
CA GLY A 192 22.00 0.88 8.90
C GLY A 192 21.17 -0.41 8.82
N ALA A 193 19.89 -0.32 8.44
CA ALA A 193 19.03 -1.51 8.31
C ALA A 193 19.46 -2.38 7.12
N PHE A 194 19.79 -1.75 6.00
CA PHE A 194 20.31 -2.41 4.80
C PHE A 194 21.62 -3.13 5.10
N PHE A 195 22.55 -2.49 5.83
CA PHE A 195 23.80 -3.13 6.26
C PHE A 195 23.54 -4.37 7.13
N LEU A 196 22.65 -4.29 8.11
CA LEU A 196 22.29 -5.44 8.96
C LEU A 196 21.68 -6.58 8.16
N ILE A 197 20.78 -6.28 7.21
CA ILE A 197 20.19 -7.28 6.31
C ILE A 197 21.28 -7.87 5.41
N ALA A 198 22.15 -7.04 4.83
CA ALA A 198 23.23 -7.50 3.96
C ALA A 198 24.20 -8.41 4.70
N VAL A 199 24.62 -8.06 5.92
CA VAL A 199 25.47 -8.90 6.76
C VAL A 199 24.78 -10.22 7.11
N GLY A 200 23.50 -10.19 7.49
CA GLY A 200 22.72 -11.40 7.77
C GLY A 200 22.61 -12.32 6.55
N SER A 201 22.33 -11.75 5.38
CA SER A 201 22.27 -12.48 4.11
C SER A 201 23.63 -13.06 3.72
N VAL A 202 24.71 -12.27 3.80
CA VAL A 202 26.07 -12.75 3.51
C VAL A 202 26.46 -13.88 4.45
N ALA A 203 26.19 -13.75 5.75
CA ALA A 203 26.48 -14.81 6.72
C ALA A 203 25.78 -16.14 6.38
N LEU A 204 24.56 -16.10 5.84
CA LEU A 204 23.85 -17.29 5.37
C LEU A 204 24.47 -17.86 4.07
N LEU A 205 25.06 -17.04 3.21
CA LEU A 205 25.66 -17.46 1.94
C LEU A 205 27.09 -17.98 2.08
N VAL A 206 27.84 -17.52 3.07
CA VAL A 206 29.27 -17.87 3.26
C VAL A 206 29.51 -19.38 3.23
N PRO A 207 28.74 -20.24 3.93
CA PRO A 207 28.94 -21.69 3.86
C PRO A 207 28.75 -22.26 2.45
N ALA A 208 27.74 -21.80 1.72
CA ALA A 208 27.46 -22.23 0.36
C ALA A 208 28.59 -21.81 -0.60
N PHE A 209 29.08 -20.58 -0.49
CA PHE A 209 30.20 -20.09 -1.29
C PHE A 209 31.51 -20.78 -0.95
N ALA A 210 31.81 -21.00 0.33
CA ALA A 210 33.02 -21.72 0.75
C ALA A 210 33.01 -23.15 0.21
N MET A 211 31.86 -23.82 0.25
CA MET A 211 31.72 -25.17 -0.28
C MET A 211 31.81 -25.21 -1.81
N LEU A 212 31.23 -24.23 -2.50
CA LEU A 212 31.37 -24.08 -3.95
C LEU A 212 32.84 -23.83 -4.35
N ALA A 213 33.54 -22.95 -3.66
CA ALA A 213 34.95 -22.66 -3.90
C ALA A 213 35.82 -23.91 -3.68
N GLY A 214 35.57 -24.65 -2.59
CA GLY A 214 36.24 -25.93 -2.32
C GLY A 214 35.96 -26.99 -3.40
N ALA A 215 34.72 -27.07 -3.89
CA ALA A 215 34.34 -27.99 -4.96
C ALA A 215 35.06 -27.67 -6.29
N ILE A 216 35.15 -26.38 -6.64
CA ILE A 216 35.87 -25.91 -7.82
C ILE A 216 37.36 -26.24 -7.71
N ALA A 217 37.98 -25.96 -6.55
CA ALA A 217 39.40 -26.23 -6.31
C ALA A 217 39.73 -27.73 -6.36
N ALA A 218 38.86 -28.57 -5.82
CA ALA A 218 39.07 -30.02 -5.76
C ALA A 218 38.82 -30.73 -7.10
N GLN A 219 38.08 -30.12 -8.03
CA GLN A 219 37.71 -30.71 -9.33
C GLN A 219 37.05 -32.10 -9.22
N THR A 220 36.30 -32.35 -8.13
CA THR A 220 35.61 -33.64 -7.93
C THR A 220 34.10 -33.51 -8.15
N PRO A 221 33.47 -34.46 -8.85
CA PRO A 221 32.02 -34.41 -9.10
C PRO A 221 31.21 -34.55 -7.79
N ALA A 222 31.72 -35.28 -6.80
CA ALA A 222 31.05 -35.45 -5.51
C ALA A 222 30.93 -34.12 -4.74
N LEU A 223 32.00 -33.32 -4.68
CA LEU A 223 31.95 -32.00 -4.03
C LEU A 223 31.12 -31.00 -4.83
N ALA A 224 31.12 -31.08 -6.16
CA ALA A 224 30.26 -30.24 -7.00
C ALA A 224 28.77 -30.48 -6.71
N ILE A 225 28.35 -31.76 -6.66
CA ILE A 225 26.98 -32.13 -6.30
C ILE A 225 26.64 -31.64 -4.89
N ALA A 226 27.53 -31.87 -3.93
CA ALA A 226 27.32 -31.43 -2.55
C ALA A 226 27.17 -29.90 -2.47
N ALA A 227 28.00 -29.13 -3.17
CA ALA A 227 27.93 -27.67 -3.22
C ALA A 227 26.59 -27.17 -3.79
N VAL A 228 26.08 -27.82 -4.84
CA VAL A 228 24.75 -27.50 -5.39
C VAL A 228 23.65 -27.79 -4.37
N VAL A 229 23.70 -28.91 -3.66
CA VAL A 229 22.74 -29.25 -2.60
C VAL A 229 22.78 -28.21 -1.46
N VAL A 230 23.96 -27.78 -1.04
CA VAL A 230 24.10 -26.73 -0.02
C VAL A 230 23.57 -25.38 -0.54
N ALA A 231 23.86 -25.02 -1.78
CA ALA A 231 23.32 -23.80 -2.39
C ALA A 231 21.78 -23.81 -2.43
N LEU A 232 21.16 -24.93 -2.83
CA LEU A 232 19.71 -25.08 -2.86
C LEU A 232 19.08 -25.06 -1.47
N THR A 233 19.68 -25.76 -0.50
CA THR A 233 19.17 -25.76 0.88
C THR A 233 19.32 -24.39 1.56
N THR A 234 20.31 -23.59 1.18
CA THR A 234 20.49 -22.19 1.64
C THR A 234 19.39 -21.25 1.12
N LEU A 235 18.67 -21.60 0.05
CA LEU A 235 17.53 -20.81 -0.43
C LEU A 235 16.38 -20.78 0.59
N VAL A 236 16.19 -21.84 1.37
CA VAL A 236 15.12 -21.92 2.37
C VAL A 236 15.27 -20.87 3.48
N PRO A 237 16.40 -20.78 4.21
CA PRO A 237 16.59 -19.72 5.20
C PRO A 237 16.64 -18.33 4.55
N MET A 238 17.05 -18.22 3.28
CA MET A 238 17.02 -16.95 2.55
C MET A 238 15.60 -16.44 2.29
N VAL A 239 14.71 -17.30 1.78
CA VAL A 239 13.30 -16.96 1.57
C VAL A 239 12.65 -16.63 2.91
N TRP A 240 12.96 -17.41 3.96
CA TRP A 240 12.47 -17.14 5.30
C TRP A 240 12.92 -15.77 5.81
N LEU A 241 14.21 -15.43 5.69
CA LEU A 241 14.76 -14.14 6.07
C LEU A 241 14.12 -13.01 5.25
N ALA A 242 14.00 -13.18 3.93
CA ALA A 242 13.41 -12.20 3.02
C ALA A 242 11.97 -11.84 3.41
N VAL A 243 11.14 -12.84 3.76
CA VAL A 243 9.78 -12.59 4.25
C VAL A 243 9.83 -11.82 5.56
N ARG A 244 10.66 -12.24 6.52
CA ARG A 244 10.76 -11.63 7.85
C ARG A 244 11.24 -10.17 7.81
N VAL A 245 12.10 -9.80 6.86
CA VAL A 245 12.60 -8.43 6.69
C VAL A 245 11.84 -7.61 5.64
N SER A 246 10.88 -8.19 4.92
CA SER A 246 10.17 -7.53 3.81
C SER A 246 9.44 -6.23 4.21
N LEU A 247 8.97 -6.13 5.45
CA LEU A 247 8.22 -4.96 5.95
C LEU A 247 9.12 -3.95 6.69
N THR A 248 10.43 -4.14 6.67
CA THR A 248 11.40 -3.25 7.33
C THR A 248 11.41 -1.87 6.70
N LEU A 249 11.38 -1.78 5.37
CA LEU A 249 11.45 -0.49 4.66
C LEU A 249 10.20 0.36 4.89
N PRO A 250 8.98 -0.18 4.72
CA PRO A 250 7.78 0.55 5.12
C PRO A 250 7.85 0.95 6.59
N ALA A 251 8.11 0.03 7.53
CA ALA A 251 8.13 0.35 8.97
C ALA A 251 9.16 1.45 9.32
N LEU A 252 10.33 1.43 8.70
CA LEU A 252 11.37 2.44 8.94
C LEU A 252 10.92 3.85 8.54
N PHE A 253 10.34 3.98 7.34
CA PHE A 253 9.93 5.27 6.79
C PHE A 253 8.57 5.73 7.31
N THR A 254 7.65 4.81 7.63
CA THR A 254 6.27 5.11 8.04
C THR A 254 6.04 5.08 9.55
N GLU A 255 6.91 4.44 10.34
CA GLU A 255 6.83 4.42 11.81
C GLU A 255 8.02 5.17 12.45
N ASN A 256 8.88 5.83 11.66
CA ASN A 256 10.03 6.61 12.13
C ASN A 256 11.04 5.82 13.00
N LEU A 257 11.14 4.51 12.77
CA LEU A 257 11.96 3.62 13.59
C LEU A 257 13.44 3.69 13.19
N GLY A 258 14.32 3.42 14.17
CA GLY A 258 15.74 3.18 13.91
C GLY A 258 15.99 1.82 13.24
N PRO A 259 17.22 1.52 12.79
CA PRO A 259 17.55 0.34 12.01
C PRO A 259 17.10 -0.99 12.63
N VAL A 260 17.53 -1.24 13.86
CA VAL A 260 17.24 -2.49 14.60
C VAL A 260 15.77 -2.55 15.01
N ALA A 261 15.19 -1.42 15.40
CA ALA A 261 13.79 -1.32 15.77
C ALA A 261 12.86 -1.64 14.59
N ALA A 262 13.21 -1.17 13.38
CA ALA A 262 12.47 -1.48 12.16
C ALA A 262 12.52 -2.97 11.80
N LEU A 263 13.69 -3.61 11.95
CA LEU A 263 13.84 -5.06 11.74
C LEU A 263 13.01 -5.88 12.73
N ARG A 264 13.11 -5.54 14.02
CA ARG A 264 12.31 -6.18 15.07
C ARG A 264 10.82 -6.00 14.80
N ARG A 265 10.41 -4.80 14.39
CA ARG A 265 9.03 -4.50 14.02
C ARG A 265 8.56 -5.33 12.82
N SER A 266 9.36 -5.43 11.75
CA SER A 266 9.06 -6.30 10.61
C SER A 266 8.86 -7.76 11.03
N TRP A 267 9.68 -8.23 11.97
CA TRP A 267 9.53 -9.56 12.58
C TRP A 267 8.18 -9.73 13.28
N THR A 268 7.83 -8.78 14.14
CA THR A 268 6.56 -8.82 14.88
C THR A 268 5.35 -8.70 13.96
N LEU A 269 5.46 -7.98 12.83
CA LEU A 269 4.37 -7.82 11.87
C LEU A 269 4.19 -9.04 10.96
N THR A 270 5.27 -9.75 10.65
CA THR A 270 5.21 -10.97 9.83
C THR A 270 4.86 -12.23 10.64
N ASP A 271 4.94 -12.17 11.97
CA ASP A 271 4.69 -13.34 12.83
C ASP A 271 3.24 -13.84 12.80
N GLY A 272 3.00 -15.13 12.58
CA GLY A 272 1.63 -15.63 12.37
C GLY A 272 0.94 -15.20 11.06
N LEU A 273 1.57 -14.33 10.26
CA LEU A 273 1.13 -13.95 8.91
C LEU A 273 2.09 -14.42 7.81
N PHE A 274 3.13 -15.21 8.18
CA PHE A 274 4.24 -15.60 7.31
C PHE A 274 3.79 -16.12 5.94
N TRP A 275 2.92 -17.15 5.91
CA TRP A 275 2.48 -17.78 4.66
C TRP A 275 1.68 -16.84 3.77
N ARG A 276 0.93 -15.93 4.37
CA ARG A 276 0.14 -14.93 3.65
C ARG A 276 1.05 -13.85 3.07
N THR A 277 2.03 -13.37 3.83
CA THR A 277 3.04 -12.42 3.35
C THR A 277 3.88 -13.07 2.24
N LEU A 278 4.33 -14.31 2.42
CA LEU A 278 5.07 -15.07 1.42
C LEU A 278 4.24 -15.25 0.14
N GLY A 279 3.00 -15.74 0.24
CA GLY A 279 2.14 -15.98 -0.92
C GLY A 279 1.84 -14.69 -1.70
N ASN A 280 1.54 -13.59 -1.01
CA ASN A 280 1.33 -12.30 -1.65
C ASN A 280 2.62 -11.77 -2.30
N LEU A 281 3.76 -11.80 -1.58
CA LEU A 281 5.04 -11.36 -2.14
C LEU A 281 5.45 -12.19 -3.34
N MET A 282 5.32 -13.51 -3.27
CA MET A 282 5.61 -14.42 -4.38
C MET A 282 4.73 -14.12 -5.58
N LEU A 283 3.41 -13.97 -5.39
CA LEU A 283 2.49 -13.62 -6.46
C LEU A 283 2.87 -12.30 -7.13
N MET A 284 3.09 -11.24 -6.33
CA MET A 284 3.44 -9.92 -6.86
C MET A 284 4.81 -9.93 -7.52
N TYR A 285 5.77 -10.67 -6.96
CA TYR A 285 7.10 -10.82 -7.52
C TYR A 285 7.03 -11.53 -8.88
N VAL A 286 6.29 -12.64 -9.00
CA VAL A 286 6.09 -13.34 -10.29
C VAL A 286 5.50 -12.39 -11.33
N ILE A 287 4.43 -11.66 -10.99
CA ILE A 287 3.80 -10.68 -11.90
C ILE A 287 4.82 -9.64 -12.37
N VAL A 288 5.59 -9.07 -11.45
CA VAL A 288 6.60 -8.05 -11.77
C VAL A 288 7.73 -8.61 -12.61
N THR A 289 8.24 -9.79 -12.28
CA THR A 289 9.32 -10.41 -13.05
C THR A 289 8.86 -10.78 -14.46
N VAL A 290 7.61 -11.23 -14.65
CA VAL A 290 7.08 -11.48 -15.99
C VAL A 290 7.02 -10.19 -16.80
N ILE A 291 6.56 -9.09 -16.21
CA ILE A 291 6.55 -7.78 -16.88
C ILE A 291 7.98 -7.34 -17.23
N GLN A 292 8.93 -7.47 -16.30
CA GLN A 292 10.33 -7.16 -16.54
C GLN A 292 10.91 -8.02 -17.67
N SER A 293 10.66 -9.33 -17.68
CA SER A 293 11.14 -10.25 -18.71
C SER A 293 10.56 -9.93 -20.09
N VAL A 294 9.29 -9.56 -20.19
CA VAL A 294 8.67 -9.16 -21.47
C VAL A 294 9.32 -7.89 -22.03
N ILE A 295 9.53 -6.88 -21.17
CA ILE A 295 10.22 -5.65 -21.58
C ILE A 295 11.66 -5.99 -22.01
N GLN A 296 12.38 -6.77 -21.20
CA GLN A 296 13.76 -7.14 -21.47
C GLN A 296 13.91 -7.97 -22.74
N PHE A 297 12.97 -8.88 -23.00
CA PHE A 297 12.96 -9.69 -24.21
C PHE A 297 12.91 -8.82 -25.47
N GLY A 298 12.08 -7.77 -25.48
CA GLY A 298 12.04 -6.81 -26.60
C GLY A 298 13.41 -6.15 -26.86
N PHE A 299 14.07 -5.65 -25.81
CA PHE A 299 15.41 -5.07 -25.93
C PHE A 299 16.49 -6.10 -26.28
N GLN A 300 16.36 -7.34 -25.80
CA GLN A 300 17.26 -8.43 -26.14
C GLN A 300 17.19 -8.73 -27.64
N MET A 301 15.99 -8.75 -28.23
CA MET A 301 15.84 -8.99 -29.67
C MET A 301 16.47 -7.87 -30.50
N ILE A 302 16.34 -6.62 -30.08
CA ILE A 302 17.00 -5.48 -30.73
C ILE A 302 18.53 -5.59 -30.58
N SER A 303 19.00 -5.92 -29.38
CA SER A 303 20.43 -6.12 -29.08
C SER A 303 21.05 -7.21 -29.97
N VAL A 304 20.37 -8.35 -30.14
CA VAL A 304 20.81 -9.43 -31.04
C VAL A 304 20.74 -9.00 -32.51
N ALA A 305 19.69 -8.28 -32.93
CA ALA A 305 19.57 -7.79 -34.29
C ALA A 305 20.73 -6.88 -34.70
N VAL A 306 21.28 -6.08 -33.78
CA VAL A 306 22.47 -5.25 -34.04
C VAL A 306 23.70 -6.11 -34.35
N ILE A 307 23.91 -7.21 -33.61
CA ILE A 307 25.02 -8.14 -33.86
C ILE A 307 24.85 -8.84 -35.22
N LEU A 308 23.63 -9.26 -35.55
CA LEU A 308 23.32 -9.93 -36.81
C LEU A 308 23.42 -8.99 -38.02
N ALA A 309 23.07 -7.70 -37.85
CA ALA A 309 23.17 -6.69 -38.90
C ALA A 309 24.62 -6.39 -39.30
N ASP A 310 25.56 -6.53 -38.36
CA ASP A 310 27.00 -6.42 -38.62
C ASP A 310 27.60 -7.75 -39.11
N SER A 311 26.80 -8.63 -39.73
CA SER A 311 27.20 -9.95 -40.23
C SER A 311 27.82 -10.89 -39.18
N GLY A 312 27.53 -10.67 -37.90
CA GLY A 312 28.16 -11.42 -36.80
C GLY A 312 29.62 -11.05 -36.59
N SER A 313 30.07 -9.88 -37.08
CA SER A 313 31.41 -9.39 -36.77
C SER A 313 31.55 -9.25 -35.25
N GLU A 314 32.63 -9.79 -34.70
CA GLU A 314 33.01 -9.60 -33.29
C GLU A 314 33.63 -8.21 -33.07
N SER A 315 33.18 -7.20 -33.84
CA SER A 315 33.67 -5.85 -33.67
C SER A 315 33.33 -5.38 -32.25
N THR A 316 34.33 -4.83 -31.57
CA THR A 316 34.15 -4.25 -30.22
C THR A 316 33.02 -3.21 -30.22
N GLY A 317 32.82 -2.50 -31.34
CA GLY A 317 31.73 -1.55 -31.52
C GLY A 317 30.33 -2.20 -31.47
N ALA A 318 30.11 -3.30 -32.19
CA ALA A 318 28.83 -4.02 -32.18
C ALA A 318 28.54 -4.66 -30.81
N MET A 319 29.57 -5.18 -30.14
CA MET A 319 29.45 -5.69 -28.76
C MET A 319 29.06 -4.58 -27.77
N LEU A 320 29.70 -3.41 -27.83
CA LEU A 320 29.36 -2.28 -26.96
C LEU A 320 27.96 -1.74 -27.24
N ALA A 321 27.56 -1.65 -28.51
CA ALA A 321 26.22 -1.21 -28.89
C ALA A 321 25.14 -2.18 -28.38
N SER A 322 25.33 -3.49 -28.58
CA SER A 322 24.39 -4.52 -28.12
C SER A 322 24.26 -4.56 -26.60
N MET A 323 25.38 -4.46 -25.86
CA MET A 323 25.36 -4.36 -24.39
C MET A 323 24.66 -3.09 -23.91
N SER A 324 24.88 -1.96 -24.57
CA SER A 324 24.23 -0.69 -24.22
C SER A 324 22.70 -0.76 -24.38
N ILE A 325 22.22 -1.40 -25.45
CA ILE A 325 20.79 -1.62 -25.71
C ILE A 325 20.18 -2.55 -24.64
N TYR A 326 20.88 -3.63 -24.30
CA TYR A 326 20.44 -4.55 -23.25
C TYR A 326 20.31 -3.83 -21.90
N LEU A 327 21.33 -3.05 -21.51
CA LEU A 327 21.36 -2.27 -20.28
C LEU A 327 20.25 -1.22 -20.27
N LEU A 328 20.01 -0.52 -21.38
CA LEU A 328 18.89 0.41 -21.50
C LEU A 328 17.55 -0.29 -21.25
N GLY A 329 17.36 -1.50 -21.80
CA GLY A 329 16.21 -2.33 -21.54
C GLY A 329 16.02 -2.64 -20.06
N THR A 330 17.10 -3.01 -19.36
CA THR A 330 17.04 -3.32 -17.93
C THR A 330 16.65 -2.10 -17.11
N ILE A 331 17.21 -0.94 -17.43
CA ILE A 331 16.92 0.33 -16.74
C ILE A 331 15.45 0.71 -16.94
N VAL A 332 14.95 0.63 -18.18
CA VAL A 332 13.53 0.91 -18.49
C VAL A 332 12.61 -0.06 -17.75
N ALA A 333 12.93 -1.36 -17.76
CA ALA A 333 12.16 -2.37 -17.05
C ALA A 333 12.10 -2.08 -15.54
N ILE A 334 13.23 -1.72 -14.92
CA ILE A 334 13.29 -1.39 -13.50
C ILE A 334 12.48 -0.11 -13.21
N ILE A 335 12.63 0.96 -14.00
CA ILE A 335 11.89 2.21 -13.78
C ILE A 335 10.39 1.99 -13.80
N LEU A 336 9.91 1.12 -14.70
CA LEU A 336 8.48 0.84 -14.84
C LEU A 336 7.91 -0.05 -13.73
N THR A 337 8.72 -0.95 -13.19
CA THR A 337 8.24 -2.02 -12.29
C THR A 337 8.60 -1.82 -10.82
N GLN A 338 9.68 -1.10 -10.53
CA GLN A 338 10.12 -0.83 -9.17
C GLN A 338 9.08 -0.08 -8.31
N PRO A 339 8.34 0.94 -8.81
CA PRO A 339 7.31 1.59 -8.00
C PRO A 339 6.21 0.62 -7.57
N PHE A 340 5.91 -0.39 -8.39
CA PHE A 340 4.89 -1.39 -8.09
C PHE A 340 5.26 -2.22 -6.87
N MET A 341 6.49 -2.76 -6.83
CA MET A 341 6.96 -3.55 -5.67
C MET A 341 7.08 -2.72 -4.40
N ALA A 342 7.51 -1.46 -4.52
CA ALA A 342 7.58 -0.53 -3.40
C ALA A 342 6.20 -0.28 -2.78
N VAL A 343 5.18 -0.05 -3.62
CA VAL A 343 3.81 0.14 -3.16
C VAL A 343 3.25 -1.16 -2.57
N VAL A 344 3.47 -2.32 -3.20
CA VAL A 344 3.01 -3.63 -2.67
C VAL A 344 3.52 -3.86 -1.25
N THR A 345 4.82 -3.68 -1.00
CA THR A 345 5.39 -3.89 0.34
C THR A 345 4.83 -2.90 1.36
N ALA A 346 4.59 -1.65 0.96
CA ALA A 346 3.96 -0.65 1.83
C ALA A 346 2.47 -0.95 2.09
N VAL A 347 1.72 -1.48 1.10
CA VAL A 347 0.34 -1.96 1.29
C VAL A 347 0.31 -3.18 2.22
N LEU A 348 1.24 -4.13 2.06
CA LEU A 348 1.35 -5.28 2.96
C LEU A 348 1.69 -4.87 4.40
N HIS A 349 2.48 -3.81 4.56
CA HIS A 349 2.75 -3.23 5.86
C HIS A 349 1.48 -2.63 6.47
N LEU A 350 0.70 -1.86 5.71
CA LEU A 350 -0.61 -1.34 6.15
C LEU A 350 -1.56 -2.49 6.54
N ASP A 351 -1.70 -3.52 5.70
CA ASP A 351 -2.55 -4.69 5.99
C ASP A 351 -2.08 -5.46 7.24
N SER A 352 -0.77 -5.60 7.45
CA SER A 352 -0.25 -6.26 8.65
C SER A 352 -0.57 -5.46 9.91
N ARG A 353 -0.54 -4.12 9.82
CA ARG A 353 -0.91 -3.23 10.91
C ARG A 353 -2.42 -3.19 11.17
N THR A 354 -3.26 -3.22 10.14
CA THR A 354 -4.72 -3.29 10.36
C THR A 354 -5.08 -4.60 11.07
N ARG A 355 -4.47 -5.73 10.69
CA ARG A 355 -4.72 -7.04 11.30
C ARG A 355 -4.23 -7.17 12.75
N LYS A 356 -3.13 -6.51 13.11
CA LYS A 356 -2.47 -6.69 14.41
C LYS A 356 -2.66 -5.55 15.37
N ASP A 357 -2.68 -4.33 14.86
CA ASP A 357 -2.71 -3.12 15.66
C ASP A 357 -4.07 -2.40 15.58
N GLY A 358 -5.02 -2.87 14.76
CA GLY A 358 -6.33 -2.19 14.57
C GLY A 358 -6.20 -0.83 13.87
N PHE A 359 -5.20 -0.70 12.99
CA PHE A 359 -4.81 0.55 12.35
C PHE A 359 -5.88 1.16 11.41
N ASP A 360 -6.94 0.42 11.11
CA ASP A 360 -8.11 0.90 10.36
C ASP A 360 -8.91 1.97 11.12
N LEU A 361 -8.90 1.92 12.46
CA LEU A 361 -9.51 2.95 13.31
C LEU A 361 -8.74 4.28 13.23
N ASP A 362 -7.42 4.23 13.40
CA ASP A 362 -6.53 5.39 13.27
C ASP A 362 -6.64 6.02 11.87
N LEU A 363 -6.69 5.20 10.82
CA LEU A 363 -6.86 5.69 9.45
C LEU A 363 -8.18 6.42 9.26
N GLY A 364 -9.28 5.94 9.85
CA GLY A 364 -10.60 6.55 9.76
C GLY A 364 -10.71 7.88 10.51
N GLU A 365 -10.01 8.04 11.64
CA GLU A 365 -9.95 9.31 12.39
C GLU A 365 -9.15 10.36 11.60
N VAL A 366 -7.91 10.04 11.22
CA VAL A 366 -7.00 10.97 10.52
C VAL A 366 -7.57 11.41 9.17
N ALA A 367 -8.22 10.48 8.49
CA ALA A 367 -9.03 10.72 7.31
C ALA A 367 -10.09 11.82 7.46
N ALA A 368 -10.87 11.74 8.54
CA ALA A 368 -11.94 12.68 8.81
C ALA A 368 -11.36 14.07 9.14
N GLU A 369 -10.24 14.11 9.87
CA GLU A 369 -9.50 15.35 10.14
C GLU A 369 -8.99 16.00 8.84
N VAL A 370 -8.40 15.22 7.94
CA VAL A 370 -7.94 15.71 6.62
C VAL A 370 -9.10 16.22 5.79
N ALA A 371 -10.23 15.52 5.78
CA ALA A 371 -11.44 15.98 5.08
C ALA A 371 -12.02 17.27 5.69
N ALA A 372 -11.85 17.47 7.00
CA ALA A 372 -12.20 18.70 7.71
C ALA A 372 -11.20 19.85 7.49
N GLY A 373 -10.16 19.65 6.66
CA GLY A 373 -9.13 20.65 6.35
C GLY A 373 -8.06 20.79 7.44
N GLN A 374 -8.07 19.94 8.46
CA GLN A 374 -7.02 19.86 9.47
C GLN A 374 -5.86 19.02 8.88
N HIS A 375 -4.61 19.48 9.02
CA HIS A 375 -3.39 18.84 8.47
C HIS A 375 -3.11 19.00 6.95
N THR A 376 -3.06 20.24 6.47
CA THR A 376 -2.64 20.59 5.10
C THR A 376 -1.15 20.34 4.80
N GLY A 377 -0.29 20.24 5.82
CA GLY A 377 1.18 20.24 5.69
C GLY A 377 1.89 18.88 5.61
N GLY A 378 1.15 17.78 5.67
CA GLY A 378 1.72 16.43 5.81
C GLY A 378 1.36 15.85 7.17
N TRP A 379 0.83 14.63 7.24
CA TRP A 379 0.77 13.94 8.52
C TRP A 379 2.12 13.30 8.84
N PRO A 380 2.64 13.45 10.08
CA PRO A 380 3.84 12.73 10.48
C PRO A 380 3.61 11.20 10.33
N PRO A 381 4.69 10.43 10.19
CA PRO A 381 4.61 8.97 10.09
C PRO A 381 3.74 8.42 11.21
N LEU A 382 2.94 7.40 10.90
CA LEU A 382 1.92 6.79 11.75
C LEU A 382 2.57 6.00 12.90
N SER A 383 3.47 6.63 13.64
CA SER A 383 3.84 6.25 15.00
C SER A 383 2.59 6.47 15.84
N ARG A 384 2.14 5.40 16.52
CA ARG A 384 1.02 5.39 17.46
C ARG A 384 0.77 6.78 18.05
N HIS A 385 -0.44 7.30 17.88
CA HIS A 385 -0.99 8.22 18.87
C HIS A 385 -1.06 7.45 20.19
N SER A 386 0.07 7.40 20.90
CA SER A 386 0.12 6.95 22.27
C SER A 386 -0.51 8.08 23.07
N ARG A 387 -1.83 8.17 23.07
CA ARG A 387 -2.51 8.80 24.21
C ARG A 387 -2.18 7.92 25.42
N PRO A 388 -1.53 8.45 26.47
CA PRO A 388 -1.39 7.71 27.71
C PRO A 388 -2.80 7.44 28.26
N GLY A 389 -3.21 6.18 28.29
CA GLY A 389 -4.34 5.67 29.05
C GLY A 389 -5.69 6.34 28.79
N VAL A 390 -6.43 5.86 27.80
CA VAL A 390 -7.90 5.86 27.89
C VAL A 390 -8.34 4.40 27.92
N PRO A 391 -8.79 3.88 29.08
CA PRO A 391 -9.35 2.54 29.14
C PRO A 391 -10.57 2.48 28.21
N TYR A 392 -10.64 1.45 27.37
CA TYR A 392 -11.84 1.15 26.60
C TYR A 392 -13.03 1.02 27.56
N GLY A 393 -14.04 1.88 27.43
CA GLY A 393 -15.24 1.82 28.26
C GLY A 393 -15.97 3.13 28.57
N GLN A 394 -15.67 4.26 27.92
CA GLN A 394 -16.52 5.46 28.04
C GLN A 394 -17.15 5.81 26.69
N PRO A 395 -18.50 5.91 26.60
CA PRO A 395 -19.12 6.46 25.42
C PRO A 395 -18.73 7.95 25.31
N GLN A 396 -18.01 8.31 24.25
CA GLN A 396 -17.76 9.71 23.93
C GLN A 396 -19.10 10.37 23.61
N THR A 397 -19.52 11.31 24.45
CA THR A 397 -20.63 12.21 24.11
C THR A 397 -20.23 13.05 22.89
N PRO A 398 -21.08 13.14 21.85
CA PRO A 398 -20.78 13.96 20.68
C PRO A 398 -20.64 15.43 21.08
N TYR A 399 -19.73 16.16 20.42
CA TYR A 399 -19.66 17.62 20.48
C TYR A 399 -20.95 18.22 19.91
N GLY A 400 -21.97 18.38 20.75
CA GLY A 400 -23.12 19.22 20.49
C GLY A 400 -22.78 20.67 20.82
N GLN A 401 -22.72 21.53 19.80
CA GLN A 401 -22.73 22.98 20.02
C GLN A 401 -23.98 23.34 20.84
N THR A 402 -23.79 23.72 22.10
CA THR A 402 -24.86 24.34 22.89
C THR A 402 -24.70 25.85 22.75
N GLN A 403 -25.52 26.48 21.92
CA GLN A 403 -25.69 27.93 21.96
C GLN A 403 -26.34 28.29 23.31
N VAL A 404 -25.61 29.01 24.16
CA VAL A 404 -26.13 29.55 25.41
C VAL A 404 -27.02 30.76 25.12
N PRO A 405 -28.30 30.78 25.56
CA PRO A 405 -29.12 31.99 25.51
C PRO A 405 -28.58 33.02 26.51
N TYR A 406 -28.47 34.27 26.08
CA TYR A 406 -28.03 35.39 26.94
C TYR A 406 -28.99 35.59 28.12
N GLY A 407 -28.52 35.26 29.33
CA GLY A 407 -29.13 35.66 30.60
C GLY A 407 -28.08 36.41 31.42
N GLN A 408 -28.31 37.69 31.67
CA GLN A 408 -27.40 38.56 32.43
C GLN A 408 -27.21 38.02 33.85
N THR A 409 -25.97 37.74 34.24
CA THR A 409 -25.59 37.62 35.66
C THR A 409 -24.45 38.60 35.93
N GLN A 410 -24.72 39.61 36.76
CA GLN A 410 -23.72 40.58 37.20
C GLN A 410 -22.68 39.87 38.08
N MET A 411 -21.39 40.02 37.77
CA MET A 411 -20.29 39.56 38.63
C MET A 411 -19.79 40.71 39.51
N PRO A 412 -19.67 40.54 40.83
CA PRO A 412 -18.89 41.45 41.67
C PRO A 412 -17.38 41.19 41.47
N TYR A 413 -16.60 42.26 41.32
CA TYR A 413 -15.14 42.26 41.22
C TYR A 413 -14.49 41.68 42.49
N GLY A 414 -13.53 40.75 42.35
CA GLY A 414 -12.69 40.33 43.48
C GLY A 414 -11.76 39.13 43.23
N GLN A 415 -10.49 39.43 42.96
CA GLN A 415 -9.26 38.63 43.15
C GLN A 415 -9.18 37.17 42.65
N THR A 416 -8.35 37.03 41.61
CA THR A 416 -7.66 35.80 41.22
C THR A 416 -6.66 35.36 42.30
N GLN A 417 -6.87 34.19 42.89
CA GLN A 417 -5.78 33.36 43.42
C GLN A 417 -6.02 31.90 42.99
N VAL A 418 -5.05 31.34 42.28
CA VAL A 418 -4.99 29.93 41.88
C VAL A 418 -4.13 29.17 42.89
N PRO A 419 -4.67 28.21 43.66
CA PRO A 419 -3.85 27.25 44.39
C PRO A 419 -3.62 26.00 43.55
N TYR A 420 -2.34 25.68 43.34
CA TYR A 420 -1.88 24.36 42.91
C TYR A 420 -2.06 23.35 44.05
N GLY A 421 -2.67 22.19 43.77
CA GLY A 421 -2.45 20.97 44.56
C GLY A 421 -3.70 20.28 45.14
N GLN A 422 -3.71 18.96 44.97
CA GLN A 422 -4.57 17.93 45.58
C GLN A 422 -6.00 17.77 45.04
N THR A 423 -6.18 16.82 44.12
CA THR A 423 -7.48 16.16 43.94
C THR A 423 -7.53 14.94 44.86
N GLN A 424 -8.09 15.11 46.05
CA GLN A 424 -8.71 13.99 46.77
C GLN A 424 -10.04 13.67 46.06
N MET A 425 -10.28 12.41 45.73
CA MET A 425 -11.55 11.96 45.13
C MET A 425 -12.66 11.97 46.18
N PRO A 426 -13.74 12.76 46.01
CA PRO A 426 -14.93 12.60 46.83
C PRO A 426 -15.79 11.48 46.23
N TYR A 427 -16.00 10.39 46.98
CA TYR A 427 -17.07 9.42 46.68
C TYR A 427 -18.43 10.10 46.87
N GLY A 428 -19.01 10.57 45.77
CA GLY A 428 -20.36 11.14 45.73
C GLY A 428 -21.38 10.07 45.35
N GLN A 429 -22.30 9.76 46.28
CA GLN A 429 -23.47 8.90 46.08
C GLN A 429 -24.36 9.42 44.95
N THR A 430 -24.78 8.55 44.04
CA THR A 430 -25.84 8.87 43.07
C THR A 430 -27.20 8.70 43.74
N GLN A 431 -27.85 9.81 44.12
CA GLN A 431 -29.29 9.81 44.37
C GLN A 431 -30.01 10.15 43.06
N MET A 432 -30.84 9.21 42.58
CA MET A 432 -31.75 9.45 41.46
C MET A 432 -32.98 10.23 41.95
N PRO A 433 -33.35 11.38 41.34
CA PRO A 433 -34.59 12.05 41.67
C PRO A 433 -35.77 11.32 41.01
N TYR A 434 -36.62 10.67 41.81
CA TYR A 434 -37.93 10.19 41.37
C TYR A 434 -38.87 11.40 41.23
N GLY A 435 -39.23 11.74 39.99
CA GLY A 435 -40.32 12.68 39.69
C GLY A 435 -41.66 12.03 40.00
N GLN A 436 -42.45 12.71 40.82
CA GLN A 436 -43.77 12.31 41.30
C GLN A 436 -44.83 12.42 40.19
N ALA A 437 -45.67 11.40 40.04
CA ALA A 437 -46.97 11.50 39.38
C ALA A 437 -48.05 11.02 40.37
N PRO A 438 -49.12 11.79 40.63
CA PRO A 438 -50.17 11.39 41.57
C PRO A 438 -51.17 10.42 40.90
N SER A 439 -51.44 9.29 41.56
CA SER A 439 -52.55 8.38 41.21
C SER A 439 -53.74 8.57 42.17
N PRO A 440 -55.01 8.51 41.70
CA PRO A 440 -56.16 8.37 42.58
C PRO A 440 -56.74 6.94 42.56
N TYR A 441 -56.89 6.39 43.77
CA TYR A 441 -57.89 5.43 44.28
C TYR A 441 -58.03 3.99 43.72
N GLY A 442 -57.93 3.03 44.66
CA GLY A 442 -58.47 1.66 44.60
C GLY A 442 -57.72 0.66 45.50
N GLN A 443 -58.19 0.42 46.73
CA GLN A 443 -57.69 -0.60 47.67
C GLN A 443 -58.31 -2.03 47.40
N PRO A 444 -58.13 -3.06 48.25
CA PRO A 444 -56.93 -3.90 48.44
C PRO A 444 -57.26 -5.44 48.42
N GLN A 445 -56.28 -6.36 48.33
CA GLN A 445 -56.39 -7.68 48.99
C GLN A 445 -55.09 -8.51 49.06
N TYR A 446 -54.67 -8.78 50.30
CA TYR A 446 -53.95 -9.90 50.94
C TYR A 446 -53.18 -10.98 50.14
N GLY A 447 -51.96 -11.30 50.63
CA GLY A 447 -51.32 -12.63 50.48
C GLY A 447 -49.81 -12.64 50.78
N GLN A 448 -49.38 -13.33 51.84
CA GLN A 448 -48.02 -13.42 52.38
C GLN A 448 -47.09 -14.46 51.66
N PRO A 449 -45.77 -14.52 51.98
CA PRO A 449 -44.69 -14.97 51.08
C PRO A 449 -44.19 -16.41 51.31
N GLY A 450 -43.43 -16.97 50.35
CA GLY A 450 -42.71 -18.24 50.51
C GLY A 450 -41.45 -18.34 49.60
N PRO A 451 -40.29 -18.85 50.10
CA PRO A 451 -39.03 -18.93 49.36
C PRO A 451 -38.81 -20.28 48.63
N TYR A 452 -38.10 -20.24 47.50
CA TYR A 452 -37.67 -21.41 46.71
C TYR A 452 -36.26 -21.90 47.09
N PRO A 453 -36.02 -23.22 47.15
CA PRO A 453 -34.68 -23.79 47.02
C PRO A 453 -34.54 -24.73 45.81
N GLY A 454 -33.33 -24.75 45.24
CA GLY A 454 -32.61 -26.00 44.99
C GLY A 454 -32.68 -26.70 43.63
N GLN A 455 -31.56 -26.59 42.89
CA GLN A 455 -30.81 -27.67 42.20
C GLN A 455 -31.46 -28.53 41.10
N TYR A 456 -30.88 -28.46 39.89
CA TYR A 456 -30.99 -29.46 38.82
C TYR A 456 -29.70 -30.30 38.73
N PRO A 457 -29.77 -31.63 38.55
CA PRO A 457 -28.62 -32.49 38.23
C PRO A 457 -28.40 -32.66 36.70
N PRO A 458 -27.21 -33.11 36.25
CA PRO A 458 -26.87 -33.31 34.85
C PRO A 458 -27.20 -34.74 34.38
N TYR A 459 -27.55 -34.91 33.10
CA TYR A 459 -27.57 -36.23 32.47
C TYR A 459 -26.79 -36.25 31.15
N GLN A 460 -25.95 -37.29 31.08
CA GLN A 460 -25.11 -37.72 29.98
C GLN A 460 -25.92 -38.43 28.88
N GLN A 461 -25.28 -38.48 27.72
CA GLN A 461 -25.65 -39.15 26.47
C GLN A 461 -25.81 -40.67 26.59
N PRO A 462 -26.38 -41.32 25.56
CA PRO A 462 -25.52 -42.06 24.61
C PRO A 462 -25.35 -41.40 23.25
#